data_AF-A0A943Q338-F1
#
_entry.id   AF-A0A943Q338-F1
#
_cell.length_a   1.000
_cell.length_b   1.000
_cell.length_c   1.000
_cell.angle_alpha   90.00
_cell.angle_beta   90.00
_cell.angle_gamma   90.00
#
_symmetry.space_group_name_H-M   'P 1'
#
loop_
_entity.id
_entity.type
_entity.pdbx_description
1 polymer ?
#
loop_
_entity_poly.entity_id
_entity_poly.type
_entity_poly.pdbx_seq_one_letter_code
_entity_poly.pdbx_strand_id
1 'polypeptide(L)'
;MNREEILAKAQKENRGKDFADKSAQKDDTWIAYTVGVILIILVDTINGFVLHNVNRGADFALFSMTFTVFLVKYIKLRRKHELIPLIIWGILSISMLVLWVLQLCGVM
;
A
#
# COMPACT_ATOMS: atom_id res chain seq x y z
N MET A 1 -23.25 -30.43 21.88
CA MET A 1 -22.46 -30.04 20.69
C MET A 1 -21.04 -30.52 20.90
N ASN A 2 -20.59 -31.45 20.06
CA ASN A 2 -19.23 -31.96 20.11
C ASN A 2 -18.29 -31.03 19.31
N ARG A 3 -17.00 -30.94 19.65
CA ARG A 3 -16.04 -30.00 19.03
C ARG A 3 -16.03 -30.06 17.50
N GLU A 4 -16.18 -31.26 16.96
CA GLU A 4 -16.22 -31.53 15.52
C GLU A 4 -17.48 -30.97 14.84
N GLU A 5 -18.65 -31.02 15.51
CA GLU A 5 -19.88 -30.42 14.98
C GLU A 5 -19.78 -28.89 14.91
N ILE A 6 -19.10 -28.28 15.89
CA ILE A 6 -18.87 -26.82 15.91
C ILE A 6 -17.99 -26.42 14.73
N LEU A 7 -16.88 -27.14 14.51
CA LEU A 7 -15.95 -26.90 13.42
C LEU A 7 -16.59 -27.12 12.04
N ALA A 8 -17.35 -28.20 11.86
CA ALA A 8 -18.05 -28.49 10.62
C ALA A 8 -19.12 -27.43 10.30
N LYS A 9 -19.85 -26.97 11.31
CA LYS A 9 -20.84 -25.89 11.17
C LYS A 9 -20.17 -24.56 10.82
N ALA A 10 -19.07 -24.20 11.50
CA ALA A 10 -18.30 -23.01 11.21
C ALA A 10 -17.68 -23.04 9.81
N GLN A 11 -17.11 -24.18 9.37
CA GLN A 11 -16.58 -24.32 8.00
C GLN A 11 -17.67 -24.21 6.92
N LYS A 12 -18.86 -24.77 7.18
CA LYS A 12 -20.01 -24.69 6.28
C LYS A 12 -20.56 -23.27 6.18
N GLU A 13 -20.67 -22.56 7.30
CA GLU A 13 -21.08 -21.16 7.35
C GLU A 13 -20.05 -20.24 6.68
N ASN A 14 -18.76 -20.52 6.87
CA ASN A 14 -17.66 -19.69 6.37
C ASN A 14 -17.20 -20.06 4.96
N ARG A 15 -17.86 -21.02 4.30
CA ARG A 15 -17.51 -21.55 2.97
C ARG A 15 -16.02 -21.96 2.87
N GLY A 16 -15.49 -22.59 3.92
CA GLY A 16 -14.09 -23.00 3.97
C GLY A 16 -13.06 -21.86 4.01
N LYS A 17 -13.48 -20.61 4.21
CA LYS A 17 -12.56 -19.49 4.40
C LYS A 17 -12.13 -19.44 5.86
N ASP A 18 -10.84 -19.65 6.10
CA ASP A 18 -10.25 -19.43 7.40
C ASP A 18 -10.13 -17.91 7.65
N PHE A 19 -10.94 -17.41 8.59
CA PHE A 19 -10.91 -16.01 8.96
C PHE A 19 -9.64 -15.63 9.70
N ALA A 20 -9.02 -16.57 10.44
CA ALA A 20 -7.76 -16.34 11.14
C ALA A 20 -6.61 -16.12 10.15
N ASP A 21 -6.55 -16.95 9.10
CA ASP A 21 -5.59 -16.81 8.00
C ASP A 21 -5.78 -15.47 7.25
N LYS A 22 -7.02 -15.06 6.98
CA LYS A 22 -7.30 -13.76 6.36
C LYS A 22 -6.92 -12.56 7.22
N SER A 23 -7.14 -12.63 8.53
CA SER A 23 -6.70 -11.57 9.44
C SER A 23 -5.18 -11.52 9.50
N ALA A 24 -4.51 -12.68 9.62
CA ALA A 24 -3.05 -12.76 9.63
C ALA A 24 -2.45 -12.16 8.35
N GLN A 25 -2.96 -12.53 7.17
CA GLN A 25 -2.50 -11.96 5.89
C GLN A 25 -2.66 -10.44 5.81
N LYS A 26 -3.75 -9.89 6.37
CA LYS A 26 -3.99 -8.45 6.39
C LYS A 26 -2.98 -7.73 7.29
N ASP A 27 -2.71 -8.30 8.46
CA ASP A 27 -1.74 -7.75 9.42
C ASP A 27 -0.31 -7.86 8.87
N ASP A 28 0.05 -9.00 8.26
CA ASP A 28 1.33 -9.22 7.59
C ASP A 28 1.56 -8.22 6.45
N THR A 29 0.53 -7.98 5.64
CA THR A 29 0.58 -6.98 4.55
C THR A 29 0.82 -5.57 5.11
N TRP A 30 0.19 -5.22 6.23
CA TRP A 30 0.37 -3.92 6.85
C TRP A 30 1.77 -3.74 7.44
N ILE A 31 2.31 -4.77 8.09
CA ILE A 31 3.68 -4.77 8.61
C ILE A 31 4.68 -4.67 7.47
N ALA A 32 4.55 -5.50 6.43
CA ALA A 32 5.42 -5.47 5.26
C ALA A 32 5.41 -4.09 4.57
N TYR A 33 4.22 -3.51 4.41
CA TYR A 33 4.07 -2.16 3.87
C TYR A 33 4.77 -1.10 4.74
N THR A 34 4.56 -1.16 6.05
CA THR A 34 5.17 -0.22 7.00
C THR A 34 6.70 -0.31 6.99
N VAL A 35 7.25 -1.53 7.01
CA VAL A 35 8.69 -1.75 6.90
C VAL A 35 9.22 -1.23 5.56
N GLY A 36 8.51 -1.48 4.45
CA GLY A 36 8.87 -0.96 3.13
C GLY A 36 8.95 0.57 3.09
N VAL A 37 7.96 1.27 3.66
CA VAL A 37 7.96 2.74 3.78
C VAL A 37 9.18 3.23 4.55
N ILE A 38 9.48 2.63 5.71
CA ILE A 38 10.62 3.01 6.54
C ILE A 38 11.94 2.84 5.78
N LEU A 39 12.10 1.72 5.07
CA LEU A 39 13.30 1.45 4.29
C LEU A 39 13.47 2.44 3.13
N ILE A 40 12.39 2.78 2.41
CA ILE A 40 12.43 3.78 1.33
C ILE A 40 12.86 5.14 1.88
N ILE A 41 12.25 5.61 2.98
CA ILE A 41 12.61 6.89 3.61
C ILE A 41 14.08 6.90 4.04
N LEU A 42 14.57 5.80 4.61
CA LEU A 42 15.96 5.67 5.03
C LEU A 42 16.91 5.73 3.83
N VAL A 43 16.60 5.01 2.76
CA VAL A 43 17.38 5.02 1.51
C VAL A 43 17.40 6.42 0.89
N ASP A 44 16.25 7.09 0.80
CA ASP A 44 16.17 8.44 0.23
C ASP A 44 16.88 9.48 1.08
N THR A 45 16.86 9.34 2.41
CA THR A 45 17.61 10.20 3.32
C THR A 45 19.12 10.04 3.10
N ILE A 46 19.60 8.79 3.00
CA ILE A 46 21.02 8.51 2.75
C ILE A 46 21.43 9.02 1.36
N ASN A 47 20.64 8.76 0.33
CA ASN A 47 20.91 9.24 -1.02
C ASN A 47 20.93 10.77 -1.08
N GLY A 48 20.00 11.44 -0.41
CA GLY A 48 19.98 12.90 -0.31
C GLY A 48 21.21 13.47 0.38
N PHE A 49 21.74 12.79 1.40
CA PHE A 49 22.93 13.25 2.13
C PHE A 49 24.24 12.93 1.40
N VAL A 50 24.35 11.76 0.78
CA VAL A 50 25.59 11.26 0.17
C VAL A 50 25.72 11.64 -1.31
N LEU A 51 24.63 11.52 -2.06
CA LEU A 51 24.60 11.71 -3.52
C LEU A 51 23.97 13.05 -3.92
N HIS A 52 23.51 13.85 -2.95
CA HIS A 52 22.71 15.06 -3.18
C HIS A 52 21.52 14.83 -4.13
N ASN A 53 21.02 13.60 -4.18
CA ASN A 53 19.99 13.16 -5.11
C ASN A 53 19.02 12.23 -4.39
N VAL A 54 17.71 12.40 -4.61
CA VAL A 54 16.65 11.59 -4.00
C VAL A 54 16.08 10.66 -5.07
N ASN A 55 15.77 9.41 -4.73
CA ASN A 55 15.22 8.47 -5.70
C ASN A 55 13.72 8.71 -5.90
N ARG A 56 13.39 9.67 -6.77
CA ARG A 56 11.99 10.02 -7.09
C ARG A 56 11.21 8.85 -7.70
N GLY A 57 11.89 7.85 -8.24
CA GLY A 57 11.27 6.62 -8.75
C GLY A 57 10.75 5.72 -7.62
N ALA A 58 11.50 5.61 -6.52
CA ALA A 58 11.06 4.90 -5.32
C ALA A 58 9.87 5.61 -4.66
N ASP A 59 9.95 6.95 -4.55
CA ASP A 59 8.82 7.78 -4.12
C ASP A 59 7.59 7.51 -5.01
N PHE A 60 7.73 7.63 -6.33
CA PHE A 60 6.63 7.39 -7.27
C PHE A 60 5.96 6.02 -7.05
N ALA A 61 6.77 4.97 -6.92
CA ALA A 61 6.25 3.63 -6.64
C ALA A 61 5.45 3.61 -5.33
N LEU A 62 5.96 4.21 -4.26
CA LEU A 62 5.27 4.25 -2.96
C LEU A 62 3.94 5.01 -3.01
N PHE A 63 3.92 6.21 -3.60
CA PHE A 63 2.69 7.00 -3.75
C PHE A 63 1.67 6.27 -4.64
N SER A 64 2.12 5.59 -5.70
CA SER A 64 1.24 4.83 -6.62
C SER A 64 0.61 3.59 -5.96
N MET A 65 1.35 2.89 -5.10
CA MET A 65 0.82 1.77 -4.32
C MET A 65 -0.27 2.27 -3.37
N THR A 66 -0.02 3.38 -2.66
CA THR A 66 -1.00 3.99 -1.74
C THR A 66 -2.26 4.45 -2.47
N PHE A 67 -2.09 5.12 -3.61
CA PHE A 67 -3.18 5.49 -4.51
C PHE A 67 -4.03 4.26 -4.89
N THR A 68 -3.38 3.16 -5.28
CA THR A 68 -4.06 1.92 -5.68
C THR A 68 -4.85 1.31 -4.52
N VAL A 69 -4.33 1.35 -3.29
CA VAL A 69 -5.07 0.90 -2.09
C VAL A 69 -6.38 1.67 -1.92
N PHE A 70 -6.31 3.00 -1.99
CA PHE A 70 -7.51 3.85 -1.89
C PHE A 70 -8.44 3.70 -3.10
N LEU A 71 -7.91 3.44 -4.28
CA LEU A 71 -8.71 3.22 -5.49
C LEU A 71 -9.53 1.93 -5.36
N VAL A 72 -8.87 0.84 -4.95
CA VAL A 72 -9.53 -0.45 -4.73
C VAL A 72 -10.55 -0.35 -3.58
N LYS A 73 -10.22 0.37 -2.50
CA LYS A 73 -11.18 0.65 -1.41
C LYS A 73 -12.38 1.44 -1.92
N TYR A 74 -12.16 2.50 -2.70
CA TYR A 74 -13.23 3.30 -3.27
C TYR A 74 -14.13 2.49 -4.21
N ILE A 75 -13.55 1.65 -5.08
CA ILE A 75 -14.32 0.78 -5.99
C ILE A 75 -15.19 -0.21 -5.20
N LYS A 76 -14.65 -0.80 -4.12
CA LYS A 76 -15.34 -1.80 -3.30
C LYS A 76 -16.39 -1.20 -2.35
N LEU A 77 -16.06 -0.12 -1.65
CA LEU A 77 -16.93 0.48 -0.63
C LEU A 77 -17.86 1.56 -1.20
N ARG A 78 -17.47 2.22 -2.32
CA ARG A 78 -18.16 3.36 -2.95
C ARG A 78 -18.52 4.48 -1.96
N ARG A 79 -17.68 4.68 -0.93
CA ARG A 79 -17.89 5.70 0.11
C ARG A 79 -17.15 6.98 -0.26
N LYS A 80 -17.82 8.12 -0.06
CA LYS A 80 -17.26 9.45 -0.36
C LYS A 80 -16.01 9.80 0.45
N HIS A 81 -15.84 9.26 1.66
CA HIS A 81 -14.64 9.54 2.47
C HIS A 81 -13.36 8.92 1.89
N GLU A 82 -13.46 7.93 1.01
CA GLU A 82 -12.30 7.34 0.32
C GLU A 82 -11.89 8.16 -0.92
N LEU A 83 -12.74 9.07 -1.43
CA LEU A 83 -12.43 9.90 -2.61
C LEU A 83 -11.34 10.92 -2.34
N ILE A 84 -11.40 11.59 -1.19
CA ILE A 84 -10.43 12.62 -0.82
C ILE A 84 -9.02 12.03 -0.77
N PRO A 85 -8.74 10.96 0.01
CA PRO A 85 -7.41 10.36 0.02
C PRO A 85 -7.02 9.80 -1.35
N LEU A 86 -7.95 9.20 -2.10
CA LEU A 86 -7.69 8.73 -3.46
C LEU A 86 -7.13 9.85 -4.36
N ILE A 87 -7.78 11.01 -4.36
CA ILE A 87 -7.37 12.16 -5.19
C ILE A 87 -6.01 12.69 -4.72
N ILE A 88 -5.81 12.85 -3.40
CA ILE A 88 -4.55 13.35 -2.84
C ILE A 88 -3.38 12.44 -3.24
N TRP A 89 -3.51 11.13 -2.98
CA TRP A 89 -2.45 10.17 -3.31
C TRP A 89 -2.24 10.04 -4.82
N GLY A 90 -3.30 10.21 -5.63
CA GLY A 90 -3.20 10.23 -7.08
C GLY A 90 -2.40 11.43 -7.61
N ILE A 91 -2.70 12.62 -7.11
CA ILE A 91 -1.94 13.84 -7.46
C ILE A 91 -0.48 13.70 -7.05
N LEU A 92 -0.20 13.21 -5.83
CA LEU A 92 1.16 13.01 -5.36
C LEU A 92 1.92 11.98 -6.22
N SER A 93 1.28 10.88 -6.60
CA SER A 93 1.86 9.89 -7.50
C SER A 93 2.22 10.50 -8.86
N ILE A 94 1.32 11.26 -9.47
CA ILE A 94 1.59 11.94 -10.75
C ILE A 94 2.73 12.95 -10.60
N SER A 95 2.76 13.72 -9.52
CA SER A 95 3.84 14.67 -9.25
C SER A 95 5.20 13.98 -9.13
N MET A 96 5.29 12.86 -8.40
CA MET A 96 6.53 12.10 -8.29
C MET A 96 6.96 11.47 -9.61
N LEU A 97 6.00 11.02 -10.43
CA LEU A 97 6.29 10.53 -11.78
C LEU A 97 6.95 11.63 -12.62
N VAL A 98 6.40 12.84 -12.61
CA VAL A 98 6.97 13.98 -13.33
C VAL A 98 8.36 14.31 -12.82
N LEU A 99 8.56 14.38 -11.50
CA LEU A 99 9.87 14.64 -10.90
C LEU A 99 10.90 13.57 -11.27
N TRP A 100 10.50 12.30 -11.28
CA TRP A 100 11.37 11.20 -11.69
C TRP A 100 11.74 11.28 -13.17
N VAL A 101 10.81 11.64 -14.05
CA VAL A 101 11.11 11.86 -15.47
C VAL A 101 12.08 13.03 -15.64
N LEU A 102 11.89 14.14 -14.92
CA LEU A 102 12.80 15.29 -14.96
C LEU A 102 14.21 14.93 -14.47
N GLN A 103 14.31 14.10 -13.43
CA GLN A 103 15.57 13.56 -12.91
C GLN A 103 16.26 12.67 -13.96
N LEU A 104 15.51 11.82 -14.69
CA LEU A 104 16.06 11.01 -15.78
C LEU A 104 16.54 11.86 -16.96
N CYS A 105 15.90 12.99 -17.22
CA CYS A 105 16.31 13.94 -18.25
C CYS A 105 17.52 14.81 -17.82
N GLY A 106 18.04 14.66 -16.60
CA GLY A 106 19.18 15.45 -16.10
C GLY A 106 18.87 16.93 -15.88
N VAL A 107 17.58 17.28 -15.80
CA VAL A 107 17.12 18.65 -15.49
C VAL A 107 17.25 18.94 -13.99
N MET A 108 17.34 17.88 -13.18
CA MET A 108 17.38 17.89 -11.71
C MET A 108 18.43 16.93 -11.18
#